data_AF-A0A059LHJ3-F1
#
_entry.id   AF-A0A059LHJ3-F1
#
_cell.length_a   1.000
_cell.length_b   1.000
_cell.length_c   1.000
_cell.angle_alpha   90.00
_cell.angle_beta   90.00
_cell.angle_gamma   90.00
#
_symmetry.space_group_name_H-M   'P 1'
#
loop_
_entity.id
_entity.type
_entity.pdbx_description
1 polymer ?
#
loop_
_entity_poly.entity_id
_entity_poly.type
_entity_poly.pdbx_seq_one_letter_code
_entity_poly.pdbx_strand_id
1 'polypeptide(L)'
;VVGTNRADLLDALTVALDLLVTHVESHDYLQTPRIPKRIIFVSFVGYQTAPDPGDVYKDALASKMAEHGIVLDAIVLDPEPHVKGPLSHVVAARAANIEQLCHLAGRPPHTLHRCRGVACLGGAIKAREPGSTPYYAGPLSIGSELSISVKVLKKTAQENLLYAGKESPLQAPKLEATPGVVLEREYTVPGAEDSQVPAEERVPAYRYGRQLVPIPQDVANFVKYAPDRGLRLLGFLPASRVDRSRYLKDSWIVLPDKEDAAAGVALGALAQALTQKDHVAIVRFVPRAGGNVAVCVGQPSPANPPIPAHLILNTLPFAEDVRLFRFQSFDQPDRLPSKAQSEAMAALVAAMRLPVDSVLPDATPNPSVRALLRTLRAKALHPSDPQARPAP
;
A
#
# COMPACT_ATOMS: atom_id res chain seq x y z
N VAL A 1 32.41 0.72 -10.38
CA VAL A 1 33.64 0.60 -9.57
C VAL A 1 33.28 -0.16 -8.31
N VAL A 2 33.72 -1.40 -8.17
CA VAL A 2 33.53 -2.16 -6.92
C VAL A 2 34.75 -1.86 -6.06
N GLY A 3 34.57 -1.11 -4.97
CA GLY A 3 35.65 -0.82 -4.03
C GLY A 3 36.07 -2.09 -3.29
N THR A 4 37.37 -2.26 -3.07
CA THR A 4 37.95 -3.39 -2.30
C THR A 4 38.09 -3.11 -0.81
N ASN A 5 37.87 -1.86 -0.39
CA ASN A 5 38.04 -1.42 0.99
C ASN A 5 36.83 -1.80 1.85
N ARG A 6 37.08 -2.11 3.12
CA ARG A 6 36.07 -2.42 4.14
C ARG A 6 36.05 -1.29 5.17
N ALA A 7 34.88 -0.98 5.69
CA ALA A 7 34.67 0.05 6.71
C ALA A 7 33.66 -0.45 7.75
N ASP A 8 33.74 0.10 8.95
CA ASP A 8 32.84 -0.26 10.04
C ASP A 8 31.44 0.32 9.86
N LEU A 9 30.47 -0.43 10.39
CA LEU A 9 29.07 -0.06 10.40
C LEU A 9 28.84 1.29 11.08
N LEU A 10 29.38 1.45 12.29
CA LEU A 10 29.12 2.59 13.15
C LEU A 10 29.74 3.87 12.57
N ASP A 11 30.95 3.77 12.03
CA ASP A 11 31.63 4.89 11.36
C ASP A 11 30.86 5.35 10.12
N ALA A 12 30.34 4.40 9.32
CA ALA A 12 29.52 4.76 8.17
C ALA A 12 28.23 5.49 8.60
N LEU A 13 27.59 5.05 9.69
CA LEU A 13 26.40 5.70 10.23
C LEU A 13 26.70 7.07 10.83
N THR A 14 27.85 7.26 11.47
CA THR A 14 28.22 8.54 12.10
C THR A 14 28.57 9.58 11.04
N VAL A 15 29.30 9.19 9.99
CA VAL A 15 29.54 10.05 8.83
C VAL A 15 28.22 10.40 8.13
N ALA A 16 27.32 9.42 7.93
CA ALA A 16 26.02 9.69 7.32
C ALA A 16 25.17 10.65 8.17
N LEU A 17 25.21 10.52 9.50
CA LEU A 17 24.54 11.42 10.42
C LEU A 17 25.12 12.83 10.34
N ASP A 18 26.43 12.98 10.40
CA ASP A 18 27.11 14.28 10.35
C ASP A 18 26.83 15.01 9.03
N LEU A 19 26.92 14.30 7.89
CA LEU A 19 26.57 14.85 6.59
C LEU A 19 25.09 15.27 6.51
N LEU A 20 24.19 14.51 7.10
CA LEU A 20 22.76 14.85 7.08
C LEU A 20 22.47 16.06 7.98
N VAL A 21 23.05 16.10 9.17
CA VAL A 21 22.86 17.21 10.12
C VAL A 21 23.42 18.51 9.55
N THR A 22 24.66 18.50 9.07
CA THR A 22 25.29 19.67 8.42
C THR A 22 24.50 20.14 7.19
N HIS A 23 23.94 19.22 6.41
CA HIS A 23 23.14 19.59 5.25
C HIS A 23 21.77 20.19 5.61
N VAL A 24 21.15 19.72 6.70
CA VAL A 24 19.90 20.28 7.24
C VAL A 24 20.14 21.64 7.90
N GLU A 25 21.25 21.80 8.62
CA GLU A 25 21.62 23.08 9.25
C GLU A 25 21.94 24.17 8.22
N SER A 26 22.52 23.80 7.07
CA SER A 26 22.81 24.74 5.98
C SER A 26 21.59 25.19 5.17
N HIS A 27 20.43 24.53 5.32
CA HIS A 27 19.23 24.82 4.54
C HIS A 27 17.99 24.96 5.44
N ASP A 28 17.58 26.20 5.71
CA ASP A 28 16.44 26.53 6.57
C ASP A 28 15.13 25.81 6.17
N TYR A 29 14.89 25.59 4.86
CA TYR A 29 13.68 24.90 4.41
C TYR A 29 13.63 23.43 4.85
N LEU A 30 14.77 22.77 5.02
CA LEU A 30 14.89 21.36 5.46
C LEU A 30 14.68 21.18 6.98
N GLN A 31 14.69 22.26 7.74
CA GLN A 31 14.46 22.23 9.19
C GLN A 31 12.98 22.06 9.53
N THR A 32 12.09 22.22 8.55
CA THR A 32 10.64 22.07 8.73
C THR A 32 10.28 20.63 9.16
N PRO A 33 9.47 20.43 10.22
CA PRO A 33 9.10 19.09 10.71
C PRO A 33 8.25 18.27 9.73
N ARG A 34 7.78 18.88 8.63
CA ARG A 34 7.07 18.17 7.55
C ARG A 34 7.98 17.36 6.65
N ILE A 35 9.29 17.63 6.64
CA ILE A 35 10.24 16.92 5.78
C ILE A 35 10.81 15.74 6.57
N PRO A 36 10.47 14.50 6.22
CA PRO A 36 11.02 13.34 6.91
C PRO A 36 12.51 13.21 6.60
N LYS A 37 13.33 13.11 7.65
CA LYS A 37 14.77 12.88 7.55
C LYS A 37 15.02 11.39 7.74
N ARG A 38 15.70 10.74 6.79
CA ARG A 38 15.88 9.29 6.78
C ARG A 38 17.28 8.91 6.34
N ILE A 39 17.90 7.98 7.06
CA ILE A 39 19.16 7.35 6.68
C ILE A 39 18.84 5.93 6.24
N ILE A 40 19.18 5.60 4.99
CA ILE A 40 19.01 4.26 4.44
C ILE A 40 20.36 3.57 4.44
N PHE A 41 20.52 2.58 5.31
CA PHE A 41 21.73 1.79 5.42
C PHE A 41 21.56 0.46 4.69
N VAL A 42 22.44 0.15 3.72
CA VAL A 42 22.40 -1.10 2.95
C VAL A 42 23.74 -1.81 3.07
N SER A 43 23.76 -3.00 3.68
CA SER A 43 25.00 -3.76 3.84
C SER A 43 24.75 -5.27 4.04
N PHE A 44 25.76 -6.08 3.71
CA PHE A 44 25.83 -7.49 4.08
C PHE A 44 26.18 -7.69 5.55
N VAL A 45 26.75 -6.66 6.19
CA VAL A 45 27.10 -6.62 7.62
C VAL A 45 28.09 -7.74 8.03
N GLY A 46 28.86 -8.28 7.08
CA GLY A 46 29.70 -9.47 7.27
C GLY A 46 31.09 -9.23 7.87
N TYR A 47 31.45 -7.98 8.13
CA TYR A 47 32.80 -7.61 8.55
C TYR A 47 32.75 -6.59 9.70
N GLN A 48 33.71 -6.70 10.59
CA GLN A 48 33.99 -5.74 11.64
C GLN A 48 35.49 -5.44 11.57
N THR A 49 35.85 -4.18 11.35
CA THR A 49 37.24 -3.71 11.20
C THR A 49 37.77 -3.07 12.49
N ALA A 50 36.90 -2.53 13.34
CA ALA A 50 37.23 -1.94 14.64
C ALA A 50 36.53 -2.66 15.80
N PRO A 51 37.15 -2.71 17.00
CA PRO A 51 36.50 -3.24 18.19
C PRO A 51 35.24 -2.42 18.54
N ASP A 52 34.27 -3.07 19.19
CA ASP A 52 33.02 -2.41 19.58
C ASP A 52 33.32 -1.18 20.47
N PRO A 53 32.91 0.04 20.06
CA PRO A 53 33.15 1.27 20.82
C PRO A 53 32.36 1.33 22.15
N GLY A 54 31.51 0.32 22.42
CA GLY A 54 30.73 0.20 23.65
C GLY A 54 29.36 0.85 23.55
N ASP A 55 28.49 0.48 24.48
CA ASP A 55 27.06 0.85 24.42
C ASP A 55 26.82 2.34 24.63
N VAL A 56 27.72 3.04 25.34
CA VAL A 56 27.66 4.50 25.54
C VAL A 56 27.72 5.25 24.20
N TYR A 57 28.57 4.79 23.28
CA TYR A 57 28.69 5.42 21.96
C TYR A 57 27.44 5.18 21.11
N LYS A 58 26.94 3.94 21.11
CA LYS A 58 25.71 3.56 20.39
C LYS A 58 24.52 4.35 20.91
N ASP A 59 24.43 4.50 22.22
CA ASP A 59 23.41 5.28 22.90
C ASP A 59 23.45 6.75 22.54
N ALA A 60 24.65 7.36 22.52
CA ALA A 60 24.83 8.74 22.11
C ALA A 60 24.44 8.95 20.63
N LEU A 61 24.81 8.02 19.75
CA LEU A 61 24.43 8.05 18.34
C LEU A 61 22.91 7.95 18.17
N ALA A 62 22.28 6.99 18.84
CA ALA A 62 20.85 6.78 18.81
C ALA A 62 20.06 7.98 19.36
N SER A 63 20.54 8.60 20.45
CA SER A 63 19.95 9.81 21.02
C SER A 63 20.07 11.00 20.06
N LYS A 64 21.23 11.23 19.43
CA LYS A 64 21.39 12.28 18.42
C LYS A 64 20.44 12.07 17.23
N MET A 65 20.29 10.84 16.76
CA MET A 65 19.35 10.52 15.69
C MET A 65 17.90 10.83 16.10
N ALA A 66 17.52 10.48 17.33
CA ALA A 66 16.19 10.75 17.87
C ALA A 66 15.92 12.27 18.06
N GLU A 67 16.90 13.03 18.57
CA GLU A 67 16.83 14.49 18.75
C GLU A 67 16.60 15.22 17.43
N HIS A 68 17.28 14.81 16.37
CA HIS A 68 17.10 15.40 15.04
C HIS A 68 15.89 14.85 14.26
N GLY A 69 15.16 13.89 14.84
CA GLY A 69 13.99 13.26 14.24
C GLY A 69 14.31 12.39 13.01
N ILE A 70 15.48 11.76 12.99
CA ILE A 70 15.97 10.95 11.87
C ILE A 70 15.47 9.51 12.01
N VAL A 71 14.88 8.99 10.93
CA VAL A 71 14.44 7.58 10.84
C VAL A 71 15.57 6.73 10.26
N LEU A 72 15.89 5.61 10.90
CA LEU A 72 16.91 4.66 10.42
C LEU A 72 16.27 3.47 9.72
N ASP A 73 16.60 3.28 8.45
CA ASP A 73 16.14 2.16 7.66
C ASP A 73 17.31 1.27 7.27
N ALA A 74 17.44 0.16 7.98
CA ALA A 74 18.55 -0.77 7.85
C ALA A 74 18.13 -1.99 7.00
N ILE A 75 18.79 -2.14 5.86
CA ILE A 75 18.60 -3.25 4.92
C ILE A 75 19.80 -4.18 5.02
N VAL A 76 19.58 -5.30 5.71
CA VAL A 76 20.58 -6.34 5.92
C VAL A 76 20.42 -7.39 4.82
N LEU A 77 21.43 -7.48 3.95
CA LEU A 77 21.48 -8.45 2.86
C LEU A 77 21.98 -9.79 3.39
N ASP A 78 21.14 -10.83 3.31
CA ASP A 78 21.58 -12.20 3.54
C ASP A 78 22.38 -12.72 2.32
N PRO A 79 23.56 -13.33 2.54
CA PRO A 79 24.25 -14.02 1.46
C PRO A 79 23.40 -15.21 1.00
N GLU A 80 23.37 -15.45 -0.31
CA GLU A 80 22.64 -16.59 -0.85
C GLU A 80 23.21 -17.92 -0.31
N PRO A 81 22.37 -18.94 -0.07
CA PRO A 81 22.78 -20.21 0.54
C PRO A 81 23.83 -20.99 -0.28
N HIS A 82 24.14 -20.57 -1.50
CA HIS A 82 25.07 -21.24 -2.41
C HIS A 82 26.53 -20.75 -2.34
N VAL A 83 26.85 -19.74 -1.52
CA VAL A 83 28.24 -19.29 -1.34
C VAL A 83 28.95 -20.16 -0.30
N LYS A 84 29.53 -21.28 -0.76
CA LYS A 84 30.44 -22.12 0.03
C LYS A 84 31.79 -21.42 0.20
N GLY A 85 31.97 -20.72 1.32
CA GLY A 85 33.25 -20.14 1.76
C GLY A 85 33.46 -20.31 3.27
N PRO A 86 34.63 -19.97 3.83
CA PRO A 86 34.93 -20.15 5.26
C PRO A 86 34.08 -19.19 6.11
N LEU A 87 32.89 -19.65 6.50
CA LEU A 87 31.81 -18.83 7.04
C LEU A 87 31.93 -18.53 8.54
N SER A 88 32.84 -19.15 9.31
CA SER A 88 32.81 -19.03 10.78
C SER A 88 33.07 -17.61 11.30
N HIS A 89 34.11 -16.94 10.82
CA HIS A 89 34.47 -15.58 11.27
C HIS A 89 33.52 -14.51 10.72
N VAL A 90 32.98 -14.72 9.51
CA VAL A 90 31.98 -13.83 8.89
C VAL A 90 30.64 -13.96 9.59
N VAL A 91 30.25 -15.16 10.03
CA VAL A 91 28.99 -15.40 10.75
C VAL A 91 29.04 -14.79 12.17
N ALA A 92 30.17 -14.91 12.87
CA ALA A 92 30.34 -14.32 14.21
C ALA A 92 30.33 -12.78 14.17
N ALA A 93 31.14 -12.17 13.29
CA ALA A 93 31.15 -10.72 13.11
C ALA A 93 29.78 -10.18 12.67
N ARG A 94 29.07 -10.93 11.83
CA ARG A 94 27.72 -10.56 11.39
C ARG A 94 26.69 -10.63 12.50
N ALA A 95 26.74 -11.64 13.35
CA ALA A 95 25.85 -11.73 14.52
C ALA A 95 26.06 -10.53 15.46
N ALA A 96 27.32 -10.21 15.76
CA ALA A 96 27.68 -9.07 16.60
C ALA A 96 27.20 -7.74 15.99
N ASN A 97 27.42 -7.52 14.69
CA ASN A 97 26.96 -6.29 14.05
C ASN A 97 25.42 -6.18 13.94
N ILE A 98 24.71 -7.30 13.80
CA ILE A 98 23.24 -7.31 13.85
C ILE A 98 22.77 -6.95 15.25
N GLU A 99 23.42 -7.46 16.29
CA GLU A 99 23.12 -7.09 17.68
C GLU A 99 23.37 -5.59 17.92
N GLN A 100 24.45 -5.03 17.39
CA GLN A 100 24.72 -3.58 17.43
C GLN A 100 23.63 -2.78 16.71
N LEU A 101 23.16 -3.24 15.54
CA LEU A 101 22.03 -2.62 14.83
C LEU A 101 20.73 -2.70 15.63
N CYS A 102 20.43 -3.84 16.25
CA CYS A 102 19.26 -4.01 17.11
C CYS A 102 19.32 -3.10 18.35
N HIS A 103 20.51 -2.92 18.94
CA HIS A 103 20.73 -2.00 20.05
C HIS A 103 20.47 -0.54 19.62
N LEU A 104 21.05 -0.13 18.47
CA LEU A 104 20.82 1.20 17.90
C LEU A 104 19.37 1.44 17.55
N ALA A 105 18.69 0.42 17.03
CA ALA A 105 17.28 0.44 16.69
C ALA A 105 16.37 0.61 17.93
N GLY A 106 16.82 0.27 19.14
CA GLY A 106 15.96 0.34 20.34
C GLY A 106 15.38 1.72 20.68
N ARG A 107 15.94 2.83 20.16
CA ARG A 107 15.54 4.21 20.49
C ARG A 107 14.90 5.01 19.35
N PRO A 108 15.54 5.18 18.17
CA PRO A 108 14.93 5.91 17.07
C PRO A 108 13.82 5.07 16.41
N PRO A 109 12.83 5.72 15.77
CA PRO A 109 11.94 5.02 14.85
C PRO A 109 12.81 4.38 13.75
N HIS A 110 12.69 3.06 13.60
CA HIS A 110 13.51 2.32 12.68
C HIS A 110 12.70 1.25 11.94
N THR A 111 13.20 0.88 10.76
CA THR A 111 12.76 -0.31 10.06
C THR A 111 13.97 -1.20 9.78
N LEU A 112 13.86 -2.48 10.12
CA LEU A 112 14.88 -3.47 9.82
C LEU A 112 14.34 -4.41 8.75
N HIS A 113 14.91 -4.34 7.55
CA HIS A 113 14.58 -5.23 6.45
C HIS A 113 15.67 -6.27 6.31
N ARG A 114 15.32 -7.54 6.56
CA ARG A 114 16.19 -8.67 6.26
C ARG A 114 15.87 -9.19 4.87
N CYS A 115 16.74 -8.93 3.90
CA CYS A 115 16.49 -9.26 2.51
C CYS A 115 17.24 -10.53 2.09
N ARG A 116 16.48 -11.54 1.66
CA ARG A 116 16.98 -12.74 0.99
C ARG A 116 16.72 -12.60 -0.50
N GLY A 117 17.76 -12.22 -1.26
CA GLY A 117 17.69 -12.06 -2.71
C GLY A 117 17.22 -10.69 -3.23
N VAL A 118 17.35 -10.51 -4.54
CA VAL A 118 17.20 -9.23 -5.25
C VAL A 118 15.74 -8.72 -5.24
N ALA A 119 14.76 -9.63 -5.27
CA ALA A 119 13.34 -9.25 -5.26
C ALA A 119 12.95 -8.55 -3.95
N CYS A 120 13.44 -9.06 -2.81
CA CYS A 120 13.18 -8.49 -1.50
C CYS A 120 13.82 -7.10 -1.35
N LEU A 121 15.02 -6.89 -1.92
CA LEU A 121 15.65 -5.56 -1.96
C LEU A 121 14.79 -4.53 -2.70
N GLY A 122 14.10 -4.96 -3.77
CA GLY A 122 13.22 -4.10 -4.56
C GLY A 122 12.03 -3.54 -3.80
N GLY A 123 11.50 -4.25 -2.79
CA GLY A 123 10.41 -3.77 -1.94
C GLY A 123 10.83 -3.23 -0.58
N ALA A 124 12.07 -3.47 -0.16
CA ALA A 124 12.63 -2.92 1.08
C ALA A 124 12.78 -1.38 1.03
N ILE A 125 13.02 -0.81 -0.16
CA ILE A 125 13.11 0.64 -0.34
C ILE A 125 11.88 1.13 -1.10
N LYS A 126 10.94 1.73 -0.36
CA LYS A 126 9.89 2.55 -0.97
C LYS A 126 10.44 3.96 -1.14
N ALA A 127 10.67 4.37 -2.39
CA ALA A 127 11.19 5.71 -2.72
C ALA A 127 10.28 6.85 -2.21
N ARG A 128 8.99 6.56 -2.02
CA ARG A 128 8.01 7.46 -1.41
C ARG A 128 7.01 6.65 -0.62
N GLU A 129 6.87 6.94 0.66
CA GLU A 129 5.71 6.51 1.43
C GLU A 129 4.70 7.65 1.42
N PRO A 130 3.60 7.55 0.65
CA PRO A 130 2.59 8.60 0.67
C PRO A 130 1.97 8.64 2.06
N GLY A 131 2.05 9.81 2.71
CA GLY A 131 1.30 10.05 3.93
C GLY A 131 -0.19 9.78 3.68
N SER A 132 -0.79 8.88 4.45
CA SER A 132 -2.19 8.51 4.28
C SER A 132 -3.07 9.63 4.84
N THR A 133 -3.76 10.35 3.95
CA THR A 133 -4.78 11.31 4.36
C THR A 133 -6.04 10.55 4.76
N PRO A 134 -6.72 10.95 5.86
CA PRO A 134 -7.95 10.29 6.27
C PRO A 134 -8.99 10.46 5.17
N TYR A 135 -9.50 9.34 4.67
CA TYR A 135 -10.55 9.31 3.67
C TYR A 135 -11.89 9.78 4.25
N TYR A 136 -12.08 9.57 5.55
CA TYR A 136 -13.15 10.13 6.36
C TYR A 136 -12.63 10.45 7.76
N ALA A 137 -13.11 11.53 8.34
CA ALA A 137 -12.86 11.94 9.72
C ALA A 137 -14.20 12.43 10.26
N GLY A 138 -14.64 11.83 11.36
CA GLY A 138 -15.95 12.11 11.96
C GLY A 138 -16.40 10.96 12.87
N PRO A 139 -17.61 11.06 13.46
CA PRO A 139 -18.09 10.08 14.42
C PRO A 139 -18.58 8.78 13.77
N LEU A 140 -18.20 7.65 14.36
CA LEU A 140 -18.90 6.37 14.24
C LEU A 140 -20.14 6.43 15.14
N SER A 141 -21.32 6.50 14.52
CA SER A 141 -22.61 6.52 15.23
C SER A 141 -23.11 5.10 15.51
N ILE A 142 -23.41 4.83 16.78
CA ILE A 142 -24.01 3.58 17.27
C ILE A 142 -25.38 3.95 17.84
N GLY A 143 -26.44 3.63 17.10
CA GLY A 143 -27.78 4.11 17.43
C GLY A 143 -27.88 5.64 17.36
N SER A 144 -28.73 6.23 18.21
CA SER A 144 -28.95 7.67 18.32
C SER A 144 -28.09 8.36 19.38
N GLU A 145 -27.59 7.62 20.38
CA GLU A 145 -27.02 8.20 21.61
C GLU A 145 -25.50 8.09 21.67
N LEU A 146 -24.90 7.04 21.11
CA LEU A 146 -23.47 6.78 21.22
C LEU A 146 -22.74 7.20 19.95
N SER A 147 -21.73 8.05 20.10
CA SER A 147 -20.84 8.44 19.00
C SER A 147 -19.38 8.33 19.42
N ILE A 148 -18.54 7.78 18.53
CA ILE A 148 -17.11 7.56 18.76
C ILE A 148 -16.32 8.31 17.69
N SER A 149 -15.42 9.21 18.08
CA SER A 149 -14.58 9.98 17.15
C SER A 149 -13.58 9.06 16.42
N VAL A 150 -13.69 8.93 15.09
CA VAL A 150 -12.83 8.03 14.30
C VAL A 150 -12.28 8.67 13.03
N LYS A 151 -11.14 8.14 12.58
CA LYS A 151 -10.51 8.44 11.29
C LYS A 151 -10.44 7.17 10.46
N VAL A 152 -10.94 7.23 9.23
CA VAL A 152 -10.93 6.11 8.28
C VAL A 152 -9.86 6.35 7.23
N LEU A 153 -8.93 5.41 7.12
CA LEU A 153 -7.80 5.45 6.18
C LEU A 153 -7.92 4.31 5.17
N LYS A 154 -7.37 4.48 3.96
CA LYS A 154 -7.26 3.37 3.01
C LYS A 154 -6.17 2.41 3.46
N LYS A 155 -6.48 1.12 3.56
CA LYS A 155 -5.52 0.06 3.87
C LYS A 155 -4.85 -0.45 2.61
N THR A 156 -5.65 -0.72 1.60
CA THR A 156 -5.20 -1.22 0.30
C THR A 156 -5.64 -0.26 -0.77
N ALA A 157 -4.78 -0.05 -1.77
CA ALA A 157 -5.13 0.67 -2.98
C ALA A 157 -4.30 0.07 -4.11
N GLN A 158 -4.89 -0.01 -5.30
CA GLN A 158 -4.15 -0.38 -6.49
C GLN A 158 -3.10 0.69 -6.82
N GLU A 159 -1.85 0.27 -6.98
CA GLU A 159 -0.78 1.14 -7.46
C GLU A 159 -1.01 1.43 -8.95
N ASN A 160 -1.17 2.71 -9.30
CA ASN A 160 -1.33 3.15 -10.67
C ASN A 160 0.03 3.38 -11.32
N LEU A 161 0.12 3.09 -12.62
CA LEU A 161 1.31 3.42 -13.41
C LEU A 161 1.49 4.94 -13.52
N LEU A 162 2.74 5.36 -13.73
CA LEU A 162 3.05 6.76 -14.01
C LEU A 162 2.30 7.21 -15.28
N TYR A 163 1.62 8.34 -15.17
CA TYR A 163 0.88 8.92 -16.29
C TYR A 163 1.86 9.45 -17.33
N ALA A 164 1.70 9.02 -18.59
CA ALA A 164 2.44 9.55 -19.73
C ALA A 164 1.54 10.53 -20.51
N GLY A 165 2.08 11.72 -20.79
CA GLY A 165 1.43 12.67 -21.70
C GLY A 165 1.43 12.16 -23.15
N LYS A 166 0.58 12.76 -23.99
CA LYS A 166 0.62 12.56 -25.44
C LYS A 166 1.39 13.69 -26.07
N GLU A 167 2.32 13.35 -26.95
CA GLU A 167 3.14 14.30 -27.70
C GLU A 167 3.01 14.04 -29.20
N SER A 168 3.10 15.11 -29.99
CA SER A 168 3.15 15.02 -31.45
C SER A 168 4.60 14.81 -31.90
N PRO A 169 4.88 13.85 -32.79
CA PRO A 169 6.23 13.65 -33.34
C PRO A 169 6.69 14.79 -34.25
N LEU A 170 5.77 15.67 -34.68
CA LEU A 170 6.06 16.78 -35.60
C LEU A 170 6.55 18.05 -34.90
N GLN A 171 6.44 18.12 -33.57
CA GLN A 171 6.85 19.28 -32.80
C GLN A 171 8.00 18.91 -31.87
N ALA A 172 9.11 19.66 -31.94
CA ALA A 172 10.25 19.42 -31.07
C ALA A 172 9.86 19.61 -29.60
N PRO A 173 10.28 18.72 -28.68
CA PRO A 173 9.92 18.79 -27.28
C PRO A 173 10.48 20.09 -26.67
N LYS A 174 9.60 20.95 -26.16
CA LYS A 174 9.99 22.11 -25.35
C LYS A 174 10.02 21.67 -23.89
N LEU A 175 11.19 21.68 -23.26
CA LEU A 175 11.38 21.27 -21.86
C LEU A 175 10.52 22.05 -20.84
N GLU A 176 10.07 23.26 -21.19
CA GLU A 176 9.31 24.17 -20.31
C GLU A 176 7.80 24.19 -20.58
N ALA A 177 7.33 23.55 -21.67
CA ALA A 177 5.91 23.53 -22.01
C ALA A 177 5.28 22.21 -21.61
N THR A 178 4.09 22.25 -21.01
CA THR A 178 3.31 21.04 -20.74
C THR A 178 3.00 20.35 -22.07
N PRO A 179 3.52 19.14 -22.34
CA PRO A 179 3.20 18.44 -23.57
C PRO A 179 1.71 18.12 -23.61
N GLY A 180 1.04 18.56 -24.67
CA GLY A 180 -0.41 18.40 -24.79
C GLY A 180 -0.85 18.43 -26.25
N VAL A 181 -1.69 17.46 -26.60
CA VAL A 181 -2.45 17.47 -27.85
C VAL A 181 -3.85 17.99 -27.50
N VAL A 182 -4.33 18.99 -28.24
CA VAL A 182 -5.72 19.45 -28.14
C VAL A 182 -6.61 18.43 -28.84
N LEU A 183 -7.55 17.84 -28.09
CA LEU A 183 -8.49 16.86 -28.61
C LEU A 183 -9.84 17.54 -28.82
N GLU A 184 -10.20 17.80 -30.07
CA GLU A 184 -11.53 18.26 -30.44
C GLU A 184 -12.45 17.05 -30.71
N ARG A 185 -13.69 17.10 -30.23
CA ARG A 185 -14.68 16.03 -30.40
C ARG A 185 -15.94 16.61 -30.99
N GLU A 186 -16.28 16.16 -32.20
CA GLU A 186 -17.50 16.52 -32.90
C GLU A 186 -18.56 15.42 -32.71
N TYR A 187 -19.83 15.82 -32.67
CA TYR A 187 -20.97 14.93 -32.53
C TYR A 187 -21.90 15.16 -33.71
N THR A 188 -22.14 14.11 -34.50
CA THR A 188 -23.00 14.15 -35.68
C THR A 188 -24.20 13.24 -35.51
N VAL A 189 -25.27 13.52 -36.26
CA VAL A 189 -26.48 12.69 -36.24
C VAL A 189 -26.22 11.44 -37.11
N PRO A 190 -26.59 10.23 -36.64
CA PRO A 190 -26.50 9.03 -37.47
C PRO A 190 -27.31 9.21 -38.77
N GLY A 191 -26.63 9.18 -39.92
CA GLY A 191 -27.24 9.36 -41.25
C GLY A 191 -27.18 10.79 -41.83
N ALA A 192 -26.66 11.75 -41.07
CA ALA A 192 -26.36 13.10 -41.55
C ALA A 192 -24.98 13.51 -41.03
N GLU A 193 -23.93 13.09 -41.75
CA GLU A 193 -22.53 13.31 -41.35
C GLU A 193 -22.13 14.78 -41.39
N ASP A 194 -22.83 15.60 -42.18
CA ASP A 194 -22.54 17.03 -42.34
C ASP A 194 -23.21 17.92 -41.27
N SER A 195 -24.08 17.37 -40.42
CA SER A 195 -24.77 18.16 -39.38
C SER A 195 -24.14 17.94 -37.99
N GLN A 196 -23.26 18.87 -37.62
CA GLN A 196 -22.73 18.94 -36.26
C GLN A 196 -23.81 19.43 -35.29
N VAL A 197 -24.00 18.71 -34.19
CA VAL A 197 -24.96 19.08 -33.13
C VAL A 197 -24.27 19.95 -32.09
N PRO A 198 -24.69 21.20 -31.86
CA PRO A 198 -24.11 22.08 -30.83
C PRO A 198 -24.22 21.50 -29.41
N ALA A 199 -23.34 21.89 -28.50
CA ALA A 199 -23.35 21.37 -27.13
C ALA A 199 -24.64 21.67 -26.36
N GLU A 200 -25.28 22.81 -26.65
CA GLU A 200 -26.49 23.29 -25.98
C GLU A 200 -27.74 22.46 -26.33
N GLU A 201 -27.76 21.85 -27.53
CA GLU A 201 -28.86 20.99 -27.98
C GLU A 201 -28.73 19.54 -27.49
N ARG A 202 -27.62 19.21 -26.82
CA ARG A 202 -27.33 17.85 -26.35
C ARG A 202 -27.98 17.61 -25.00
N VAL A 203 -28.95 16.71 -24.98
CA VAL A 203 -29.59 16.24 -23.73
C VAL A 203 -29.08 14.83 -23.40
N PRO A 204 -28.59 14.57 -22.17
CA PRO A 204 -28.22 13.22 -21.78
C PRO A 204 -29.48 12.36 -21.70
N ALA A 205 -29.38 11.15 -22.25
CA ALA A 205 -30.50 10.23 -22.29
C ALA A 205 -30.08 8.88 -21.70
N TYR A 206 -30.99 8.32 -20.89
CA TYR A 206 -30.76 7.10 -20.13
C TYR A 206 -31.61 5.98 -20.72
N ARG A 207 -31.03 4.77 -20.81
CA ARG A 207 -31.76 3.60 -21.27
C ARG A 207 -32.63 3.04 -20.17
N TYR A 208 -33.93 2.93 -20.45
CA TYR A 208 -34.89 2.23 -19.61
C TYR A 208 -35.53 1.10 -20.43
N GLY A 209 -34.96 -0.11 -20.29
CA GLY A 209 -35.30 -1.24 -21.14
C GLY A 209 -34.94 -0.96 -22.61
N ARG A 210 -35.95 -0.95 -23.49
CA ARG A 210 -35.77 -0.64 -24.93
C ARG A 210 -35.87 0.85 -25.24
N GLN A 211 -36.42 1.65 -24.33
CA GLN A 211 -36.65 3.08 -24.54
C GLN A 211 -35.46 3.91 -24.12
N LEU A 212 -35.26 5.03 -24.81
CA LEU A 212 -34.29 6.06 -24.45
C LEU A 212 -35.05 7.23 -23.82
N VAL A 213 -34.82 7.50 -22.54
CA VAL A 213 -35.50 8.56 -21.79
C VAL A 213 -34.53 9.73 -21.65
N PRO A 214 -34.77 10.88 -22.32
CA PRO A 214 -33.97 12.08 -22.12
C PRO A 214 -34.27 12.68 -20.75
N ILE A 215 -33.24 12.95 -19.95
CA ILE A 215 -33.37 13.59 -18.64
C ILE A 215 -32.42 14.80 -18.64
N PRO A 216 -32.94 16.04 -18.68
CA PRO A 216 -32.12 17.24 -18.57
C PRO A 216 -31.28 17.24 -17.28
N GLN A 217 -30.09 17.86 -17.32
CA GLN A 217 -29.17 17.84 -16.18
C GLN A 217 -29.78 18.45 -14.91
N ASP A 218 -30.61 19.48 -15.03
CA ASP A 218 -31.26 20.13 -13.89
C ASP A 218 -32.22 19.18 -13.15
N VAL A 219 -33.01 18.43 -13.92
CA VAL A 219 -33.92 17.40 -13.39
C VAL A 219 -33.11 16.26 -12.79
N ALA A 220 -32.05 15.81 -13.48
CA ALA A 220 -31.18 14.75 -12.98
C ALA A 220 -30.55 15.13 -11.63
N ASN A 221 -30.11 16.39 -11.47
CA ASN A 221 -29.53 16.90 -10.23
C ASN A 221 -30.56 16.99 -9.10
N PHE A 222 -31.80 17.40 -9.41
CA PHE A 222 -32.89 17.48 -8.43
C PHE A 222 -33.33 16.10 -7.92
N VAL A 223 -33.43 15.11 -8.81
CA VAL A 223 -33.90 13.75 -8.46
C VAL A 223 -32.78 12.89 -7.84
N LYS A 224 -31.52 13.31 -7.97
CA LYS A 224 -30.36 12.57 -7.46
C LYS A 224 -30.43 12.42 -5.95
N TYR A 225 -30.39 11.16 -5.48
CA TYR A 225 -30.25 10.86 -4.06
C TYR A 225 -28.91 11.40 -3.52
N ALA A 226 -28.98 12.30 -2.53
CA ALA A 226 -27.83 12.92 -1.90
C ALA A 226 -27.69 12.43 -0.45
N PRO A 227 -26.91 11.37 -0.17
CA PRO A 227 -26.76 10.86 1.18
C PRO A 227 -25.89 11.75 2.06
N ASP A 228 -26.26 11.82 3.34
CA ASP A 228 -25.43 12.45 4.36
C ASP A 228 -24.14 11.66 4.59
N ARG A 229 -23.06 12.43 4.74
CA ARG A 229 -21.73 11.95 5.13
C ARG A 229 -21.81 11.32 6.53
N GLY A 230 -21.25 10.13 6.70
CA GLY A 230 -21.22 9.51 8.02
C GLY A 230 -20.81 8.04 8.01
N LEU A 231 -20.39 7.57 9.17
CA LEU A 231 -20.17 6.16 9.47
C LEU A 231 -21.18 5.75 10.54
N ARG A 232 -22.09 4.83 10.21
CA ARG A 232 -23.19 4.40 11.09
C ARG A 232 -23.21 2.89 11.22
N LEU A 233 -23.24 2.39 12.45
CA LEU A 233 -23.47 0.98 12.73
C LEU A 233 -24.92 0.61 12.40
N LEU A 234 -25.09 -0.43 11.59
CA LEU A 234 -26.40 -1.02 11.25
C LEU A 234 -26.73 -2.21 12.15
N GLY A 235 -25.73 -3.00 12.52
CA GLY A 235 -25.92 -4.16 13.39
C GLY A 235 -24.68 -5.03 13.50
N PHE A 236 -24.84 -6.19 14.13
CA PHE A 236 -23.80 -7.19 14.32
C PHE A 236 -24.22 -8.53 13.71
N LEU A 237 -23.24 -9.27 13.19
CA LEU A 237 -23.45 -10.61 12.64
C LEU A 237 -22.34 -11.55 13.13
N PRO A 238 -22.61 -12.86 13.29
CA PRO A 238 -21.54 -13.84 13.48
C PRO A 238 -20.53 -13.80 12.34
N ALA A 239 -19.24 -13.92 12.62
CA ALA A 239 -18.19 -13.85 11.61
C ALA A 239 -18.35 -14.92 10.53
N SER A 240 -18.84 -16.11 10.91
CA SER A 240 -19.14 -17.23 10.01
C SER A 240 -20.20 -16.95 8.94
N ARG A 241 -21.03 -15.91 9.09
CA ARG A 241 -22.04 -15.53 8.10
C ARG A 241 -21.50 -14.66 6.97
N VAL A 242 -20.26 -14.17 7.09
CA VAL A 242 -19.67 -13.23 6.14
C VAL A 242 -18.47 -13.88 5.47
N ASP A 243 -18.70 -14.47 4.30
CA ASP A 243 -17.64 -15.07 3.50
C ASP A 243 -16.71 -14.01 2.91
N ARG A 244 -15.40 -14.25 2.98
CA ARG A 244 -14.38 -13.39 2.35
C ARG A 244 -14.58 -13.23 0.83
N SER A 245 -15.16 -14.25 0.17
CA SER A 245 -15.46 -14.21 -1.27
C SER A 245 -16.47 -13.12 -1.66
N ARG A 246 -17.22 -12.58 -0.69
CA ARG A 246 -18.21 -11.53 -0.92
C ARG A 246 -17.63 -10.13 -0.79
N TYR A 247 -16.34 -9.95 -0.48
CA TYR A 247 -15.79 -8.60 -0.35
C TYR A 247 -15.63 -7.93 -1.71
N LEU A 248 -15.99 -6.64 -1.76
CA LEU A 248 -15.80 -5.77 -2.90
C LEU A 248 -14.75 -4.70 -2.60
N LYS A 249 -14.08 -4.23 -3.66
CA LYS A 249 -13.21 -3.04 -3.68
C LYS A 249 -12.04 -3.10 -2.67
N ASP A 250 -11.43 -1.94 -2.46
CA ASP A 250 -10.39 -1.68 -1.47
C ASP A 250 -10.90 -1.88 -0.04
N SER A 251 -9.97 -2.21 0.87
CA SER A 251 -10.22 -2.25 2.31
C SER A 251 -9.82 -0.94 2.99
N TRP A 252 -10.52 -0.58 4.06
CA TRP A 252 -10.21 0.58 4.89
C TRP A 252 -9.89 0.16 6.32
N ILE A 253 -9.24 1.05 7.08
CA ILE A 253 -8.99 0.91 8.51
C ILE A 253 -9.69 2.06 9.23
N VAL A 254 -10.45 1.75 10.28
CA VAL A 254 -11.03 2.71 11.22
C VAL A 254 -10.12 2.80 12.45
N LEU A 255 -9.45 3.92 12.61
CA LEU A 255 -8.65 4.23 13.80
C LEU A 255 -9.42 5.19 14.71
N PRO A 256 -9.22 5.13 16.04
CA PRO A 256 -9.74 6.17 16.92
C PRO A 256 -9.01 7.49 16.63
N ASP A 257 -9.65 8.62 16.93
CA ASP A 257 -8.93 9.88 16.86
C ASP A 257 -7.80 9.91 17.90
N LYS A 258 -6.61 10.36 17.50
CA LYS A 258 -5.44 10.43 18.37
C LYS A 258 -5.60 11.46 19.49
N GLU A 259 -6.41 12.48 19.26
CA GLU A 259 -6.69 13.55 20.22
C GLU A 259 -7.75 13.16 21.25
N ASP A 260 -8.53 12.11 20.99
CA ASP A 260 -9.64 11.66 21.82
C ASP A 260 -9.33 10.31 22.47
N ALA A 261 -8.78 10.36 23.68
CA ALA A 261 -8.44 9.16 24.46
C ALA A 261 -9.69 8.31 24.78
N ALA A 262 -10.85 8.93 24.97
CA ALA A 262 -12.10 8.23 25.25
C ALA A 262 -12.56 7.42 24.02
N ALA A 263 -12.40 7.98 22.81
CA ALA A 263 -12.66 7.25 21.57
C ALA A 263 -11.73 6.03 21.40
N GLY A 264 -10.46 6.14 21.81
CA GLY A 264 -9.53 5.02 21.83
C GLY A 264 -10.01 3.87 22.71
N VAL A 265 -10.44 4.16 23.93
CA VAL A 265 -11.00 3.16 24.85
C VAL A 265 -12.30 2.56 24.31
N ALA A 266 -13.21 3.39 23.80
CA ALA A 266 -14.49 2.94 23.28
C ALA A 266 -14.35 2.02 22.06
N LEU A 267 -13.50 2.39 21.10
CA LEU A 267 -13.25 1.56 19.92
C LEU A 267 -12.49 0.27 20.29
N GLY A 268 -11.56 0.35 21.24
CA GLY A 268 -10.85 -0.83 21.76
C GLY A 268 -11.80 -1.81 22.45
N ALA A 269 -12.71 -1.32 23.29
CA ALA A 269 -13.74 -2.13 23.93
C ALA A 269 -14.67 -2.78 22.91
N LEU A 270 -15.07 -2.04 21.86
CA LEU A 270 -15.88 -2.58 20.77
C LEU A 270 -15.14 -3.70 20.02
N ALA A 271 -13.88 -3.47 19.63
CA ALA A 271 -13.09 -4.46 18.91
C ALA A 271 -12.85 -5.73 19.75
N GLN A 272 -12.59 -5.57 21.05
CA GLN A 272 -12.44 -6.68 21.98
C GLN A 272 -13.75 -7.48 22.13
N ALA A 273 -14.88 -6.81 22.32
CA ALA A 273 -16.18 -7.46 22.45
C ALA A 273 -16.58 -8.24 21.18
N LEU A 274 -16.30 -7.69 20.00
CA LEU A 274 -16.50 -8.36 18.72
C LEU A 274 -15.62 -9.62 18.60
N THR A 275 -14.36 -9.52 19.00
CA THR A 275 -13.41 -10.65 18.96
C THR A 275 -13.85 -11.76 19.92
N GLN A 276 -14.23 -11.42 21.15
CA GLN A 276 -14.66 -12.40 22.16
C GLN A 276 -15.95 -13.14 21.75
N LYS A 277 -16.86 -12.46 21.07
CA LYS A 277 -18.13 -13.04 20.63
C LYS A 277 -18.05 -13.72 19.25
N ASP A 278 -16.91 -13.66 18.55
CA ASP A 278 -16.79 -14.07 17.15
C ASP A 278 -17.85 -13.39 16.25
N HIS A 279 -18.00 -12.08 16.41
CA HIS A 279 -18.93 -11.25 15.66
C HIS A 279 -18.20 -10.18 14.86
N VAL A 280 -18.85 -9.72 13.80
CA VAL A 280 -18.45 -8.60 12.96
C VAL A 280 -19.51 -7.51 12.98
N ALA A 281 -19.10 -6.27 12.80
CA ALA A 281 -20.00 -5.14 12.68
C ALA A 281 -20.44 -4.95 11.23
N ILE A 282 -21.69 -4.57 10.99
CA ILE A 282 -22.17 -4.11 9.68
C ILE A 282 -22.38 -2.61 9.77
N VAL A 283 -21.72 -1.86 8.90
CA VAL A 283 -21.69 -0.40 8.94
C VAL A 283 -22.11 0.19 7.59
N ARG A 284 -22.92 1.24 7.63
CA ARG A 284 -23.15 2.16 6.51
C ARG A 284 -22.03 3.19 6.51
N PHE A 285 -21.31 3.28 5.41
CA PHE A 285 -20.20 4.20 5.22
C PHE A 285 -20.46 5.13 4.05
N VAL A 286 -20.47 6.44 4.32
CA VAL A 286 -20.58 7.50 3.32
C VAL A 286 -19.42 8.49 3.54
N PRO A 287 -18.35 8.42 2.74
CA PRO A 287 -17.13 9.19 3.00
C PRO A 287 -17.30 10.70 2.76
N ARG A 288 -18.14 11.08 1.80
CA ARG A 288 -18.41 12.47 1.37
C ARG A 288 -19.92 12.68 1.19
N ALA A 289 -20.43 13.86 1.55
CA ALA A 289 -21.83 14.19 1.35
C ALA A 289 -22.18 14.15 -0.15
N GLY A 290 -23.33 13.59 -0.50
CA GLY A 290 -23.70 13.35 -1.90
C GLY A 290 -22.88 12.28 -2.62
N GLY A 291 -21.99 11.58 -1.90
CA GLY A 291 -21.18 10.49 -2.42
C GLY A 291 -21.93 9.16 -2.48
N ASN A 292 -21.20 8.09 -2.83
CA ASN A 292 -21.79 6.75 -2.88
C ASN A 292 -21.93 6.16 -1.48
N VAL A 293 -23.08 5.52 -1.22
CA VAL A 293 -23.29 4.72 -0.01
C VAL A 293 -22.58 3.38 -0.17
N ALA A 294 -21.75 3.03 0.80
CA ALA A 294 -21.16 1.71 0.91
C ALA A 294 -21.71 1.02 2.18
N VAL A 295 -22.09 -0.25 2.08
CA VAL A 295 -22.29 -1.11 3.24
C VAL A 295 -21.02 -1.91 3.42
N CYS A 296 -20.44 -1.90 4.61
CA CYS A 296 -19.18 -2.56 4.89
C CYS A 296 -19.31 -3.51 6.08
N VAL A 297 -18.51 -4.57 6.08
CA VAL A 297 -18.24 -5.35 7.28
C VAL A 297 -17.04 -4.75 8.00
N GLY A 298 -17.17 -4.49 9.30
CA GLY A 298 -16.10 -4.10 10.21
C GLY A 298 -15.60 -5.29 11.00
N GLN A 299 -14.45 -5.82 10.61
CA GLN A 299 -13.78 -6.91 11.31
C GLN A 299 -12.88 -6.34 12.42
N PRO A 300 -12.94 -6.86 13.65
CA PRO A 300 -12.08 -6.39 14.73
C PRO A 300 -10.64 -6.83 14.50
N SER A 301 -9.71 -5.94 14.84
CA SER A 301 -8.28 -6.22 14.88
C SER A 301 -7.75 -5.82 16.26
N PRO A 302 -7.10 -6.73 17.00
CA PRO A 302 -6.58 -6.43 18.32
C PRO A 302 -5.48 -5.36 18.24
N ALA A 303 -5.25 -4.68 19.36
CA ALA A 303 -4.14 -3.73 19.47
C ALA A 303 -2.81 -4.47 19.29
N ASN A 304 -1.93 -3.92 18.45
CA ASN A 304 -0.58 -4.41 18.25
C ASN A 304 0.37 -3.21 18.24
N PRO A 305 0.99 -2.85 19.39
CA PRO A 305 1.80 -1.63 19.51
C PRO A 305 2.81 -1.48 18.37
N PRO A 306 2.89 -0.30 17.72
CA PRO A 306 2.27 0.98 18.10
C PRO A 306 0.83 1.19 17.56
N ILE A 307 0.20 0.19 16.95
CA ILE A 307 -1.12 0.30 16.33
C ILE A 307 -2.21 0.00 17.37
N PRO A 308 -3.15 0.94 17.64
CA PRO A 308 -4.25 0.68 18.57
C PRO A 308 -5.24 -0.35 18.01
N ALA A 309 -6.11 -0.87 18.86
CA ALA A 309 -7.23 -1.70 18.42
C ALA A 309 -8.09 -0.94 17.42
N HIS A 310 -8.49 -1.61 16.34
CA HIS A 310 -9.13 -0.96 15.20
C HIS A 310 -10.10 -1.90 14.49
N LEU A 311 -10.88 -1.34 13.57
CA LEU A 311 -11.75 -2.12 12.68
C LEU A 311 -11.22 -2.06 11.25
N ILE A 312 -11.22 -3.19 10.56
CA ILE A 312 -10.95 -3.27 9.12
C ILE A 312 -12.30 -3.30 8.41
N LEU A 313 -12.56 -2.31 7.55
CA LEU A 313 -13.77 -2.23 6.76
C LEU A 313 -13.56 -2.83 5.38
N ASN A 314 -14.41 -3.79 5.02
CA ASN A 314 -14.47 -4.36 3.68
C ASN A 314 -15.86 -4.11 3.09
N THR A 315 -15.94 -3.61 1.86
CA THR A 315 -17.24 -3.34 1.21
C THR A 315 -17.98 -4.65 0.96
N LEU A 316 -19.28 -4.67 1.25
CA LEU A 316 -20.19 -5.76 0.91
C LEU A 316 -21.01 -5.39 -0.33
N PRO A 317 -21.41 -6.39 -1.14
CA PRO A 317 -22.27 -6.20 -2.28
C PRO A 317 -23.68 -5.79 -1.86
N PHE A 318 -24.31 -4.94 -2.66
CA PHE A 318 -25.76 -4.81 -2.66
C PHE A 318 -26.41 -5.97 -3.41
N ALA A 319 -27.73 -6.07 -3.34
CA ALA A 319 -28.47 -7.13 -4.01
C ALA A 319 -28.24 -7.13 -5.53
N GLU A 320 -28.05 -5.95 -6.13
CA GLU A 320 -27.81 -5.77 -7.56
C GLU A 320 -26.40 -6.20 -8.00
N ASP A 321 -25.44 -6.24 -7.07
CA ASP A 321 -24.05 -6.63 -7.36
C ASP A 321 -23.89 -8.16 -7.46
N VAL A 322 -24.81 -8.92 -6.87
CA VAL A 322 -24.72 -10.38 -6.79
C VAL A 322 -25.15 -11.03 -8.10
N ARG A 323 -24.22 -11.75 -8.75
CA ARG A 323 -24.49 -12.53 -9.96
C ARG A 323 -24.71 -14.00 -9.62
N LEU A 324 -25.95 -14.47 -9.80
CA LEU A 324 -26.33 -15.86 -9.52
C LEU A 324 -26.09 -16.75 -10.73
N PHE A 325 -24.85 -17.22 -10.89
CA PHE A 325 -24.53 -18.27 -11.87
C PHE A 325 -24.77 -19.64 -11.25
N ARG A 326 -25.45 -20.52 -12.01
CA ARG A 326 -25.67 -21.92 -11.61
C ARG A 326 -24.63 -22.79 -12.29
N PHE A 327 -23.85 -23.50 -11.49
CA PHE A 327 -22.88 -24.49 -11.95
C PHE A 327 -23.33 -25.89 -11.52
N GLN A 328 -23.00 -26.91 -12.32
CA GLN A 328 -23.23 -28.30 -11.92
C GLN A 328 -22.29 -28.68 -10.78
N SER A 329 -22.77 -29.51 -9.84
CA SER A 329 -21.89 -30.03 -8.79
C SER A 329 -20.80 -30.92 -9.39
N PHE A 330 -19.63 -30.90 -8.75
CA PHE A 330 -18.53 -31.81 -9.05
C PHE A 330 -18.68 -33.16 -8.34
N ASP A 331 -19.63 -33.31 -7.40
CA ASP A 331 -19.84 -34.53 -6.59
C ASP A 331 -20.58 -35.66 -7.34
N GLN A 332 -20.61 -35.61 -8.67
CA GLN A 332 -21.21 -36.64 -9.49
C GLN A 332 -20.26 -37.84 -9.59
N PRO A 333 -20.76 -39.08 -9.51
CA PRO A 333 -19.91 -40.28 -9.51
C PRO A 333 -18.97 -40.35 -10.72
N ASP A 334 -19.43 -39.88 -11.87
CA ASP A 334 -18.65 -39.85 -13.13
C ASP A 334 -17.51 -38.83 -13.13
N ARG A 335 -17.50 -37.89 -12.18
CA ARG A 335 -16.51 -36.80 -12.04
C ARG A 335 -15.62 -36.97 -10.82
N LEU A 336 -15.87 -37.99 -10.00
CA LEU A 336 -15.03 -38.26 -8.85
C LEU A 336 -13.64 -38.73 -9.31
N PRO A 337 -12.56 -38.15 -8.76
CA PRO A 337 -11.22 -38.57 -9.12
C PRO A 337 -10.97 -40.01 -8.69
N SER A 338 -10.21 -40.75 -9.51
CA SER A 338 -9.76 -42.09 -9.12
C SER A 338 -8.76 -42.00 -7.97
N LYS A 339 -8.59 -43.09 -7.20
CA LYS A 339 -7.62 -43.13 -6.09
C LYS A 339 -6.20 -42.73 -6.55
N ALA A 340 -5.78 -43.22 -7.72
CA ALA A 340 -4.49 -42.88 -8.30
C ALA A 340 -4.36 -41.38 -8.63
N GLN A 341 -5.43 -40.73 -9.10
CA GLN A 341 -5.42 -39.29 -9.36
C GLN A 341 -5.36 -38.48 -8.06
N SER A 342 -6.08 -38.90 -7.03
CA SER A 342 -6.03 -38.27 -5.70
C SER A 342 -4.65 -38.39 -5.05
N GLU A 343 -4.02 -39.56 -5.14
CA GLU A 343 -2.65 -39.80 -4.63
C GLU A 343 -1.61 -38.97 -5.40
N ALA A 344 -1.71 -38.93 -6.73
CA ALA A 344 -0.83 -38.11 -7.56
C ALA A 344 -0.98 -36.61 -7.23
N MET A 345 -2.21 -36.14 -7.03
CA MET A 345 -2.46 -34.75 -6.63
C MET A 345 -1.93 -34.46 -5.22
N ALA A 346 -2.07 -35.39 -4.28
CA ALA A 346 -1.52 -35.24 -2.93
C ALA A 346 0.02 -35.17 -2.96
N ALA A 347 0.66 -36.01 -3.76
CA ALA A 347 2.11 -35.98 -3.98
C ALA A 347 2.56 -34.64 -4.61
N LEU A 348 1.78 -34.11 -5.56
CA LEU A 348 2.04 -32.81 -6.19
C LEU A 348 1.95 -31.66 -5.19
N VAL A 349 0.89 -31.64 -4.37
CA VAL A 349 0.69 -30.63 -3.32
C VAL A 349 1.80 -30.70 -2.27
N ALA A 350 2.23 -31.92 -1.89
CA ALA A 350 3.35 -32.11 -0.97
C ALA A 350 4.67 -31.60 -1.57
N ALA A 351 4.94 -31.88 -2.84
CA ALA A 351 6.16 -31.47 -3.53
C ALA A 351 6.22 -29.96 -3.81
N MET A 352 5.08 -29.31 -4.12
CA MET A 352 5.00 -27.89 -4.46
C MET A 352 4.52 -27.00 -3.30
N ARG A 353 4.49 -27.51 -2.07
CA ARG A 353 4.11 -26.71 -0.91
C ARG A 353 5.17 -25.62 -0.67
N LEU A 354 4.77 -24.37 -0.89
CA LEU A 354 5.62 -23.23 -0.60
C LEU A 354 5.73 -23.05 0.93
N PRO A 355 6.94 -22.92 1.50
CA PRO A 355 7.10 -22.52 2.89
C PRO A 355 6.61 -21.07 3.05
N VAL A 356 6.07 -20.76 4.23
CA VAL A 356 5.41 -19.45 4.52
C VAL A 356 6.36 -18.28 4.26
N ASP A 357 7.68 -18.49 4.38
CA ASP A 357 8.69 -17.45 4.28
C ASP A 357 9.36 -17.34 2.90
N SER A 358 9.06 -18.20 1.92
CA SER A 358 9.72 -18.15 0.60
C SER A 358 9.14 -17.12 -0.35
N VAL A 359 7.83 -16.87 -0.25
CA VAL A 359 7.16 -15.88 -1.08
C VAL A 359 6.65 -14.80 -0.14
N LEU A 360 7.18 -13.59 -0.30
CA LEU A 360 6.77 -12.40 0.44
C LEU A 360 6.07 -11.44 -0.53
N PRO A 361 4.78 -11.65 -0.88
CA PRO A 361 4.06 -10.78 -1.80
C PRO A 361 4.03 -9.33 -1.33
N ASP A 362 3.85 -9.12 -0.01
CA ASP A 362 3.80 -7.79 0.58
C ASP A 362 5.13 -7.03 0.49
N ALA A 363 6.24 -7.77 0.38
CA ALA A 363 7.59 -7.23 0.18
C ALA A 363 8.01 -7.21 -1.31
N THR A 364 7.17 -7.70 -2.22
CA THR A 364 7.48 -7.74 -3.65
C THR A 364 6.79 -6.56 -4.34
N PRO A 365 7.54 -5.63 -4.95
CA PRO A 365 6.95 -4.47 -5.62
C PRO A 365 6.24 -4.88 -6.92
N ASN A 366 5.34 -4.03 -7.41
CA ASN A 366 4.65 -4.27 -8.67
C ASN A 366 5.65 -4.38 -9.84
N PRO A 367 5.73 -5.54 -10.53
CA PRO A 367 6.68 -5.75 -11.61
C PRO A 367 6.45 -4.82 -12.81
N SER A 368 5.20 -4.42 -13.07
CA SER A 368 4.87 -3.52 -14.18
C SER A 368 5.43 -2.12 -13.96
N VAL A 369 5.32 -1.59 -12.73
CA VAL A 369 5.90 -0.29 -12.36
C VAL A 369 7.42 -0.36 -12.44
N ARG A 370 8.04 -1.43 -11.93
CA ARG A 370 9.49 -1.61 -11.99
C ARG A 370 10.01 -1.74 -13.42
N ALA A 371 9.32 -2.49 -14.26
CA ALA A 371 9.66 -2.62 -15.68
C ALA A 371 9.58 -1.28 -16.41
N LEU A 372 8.52 -0.49 -16.16
CA LEU A 372 8.38 0.86 -16.71
C LEU A 372 9.56 1.76 -16.30
N LEU A 373 9.88 1.83 -15.01
CA LEU A 373 10.99 2.65 -14.50
C LEU A 373 12.36 2.22 -15.06
N ARG A 374 12.59 0.91 -15.22
CA ARG A 374 13.82 0.40 -15.85
C ARG A 374 13.91 0.85 -17.31
N THR A 375 12.83 0.76 -18.07
CA THR A 375 12.77 1.24 -19.46
C THR A 375 12.97 2.75 -19.55
N LEU A 376 12.34 3.53 -18.67
CA LEU A 376 12.51 4.98 -18.61
C LEU A 376 13.98 5.36 -18.30
N ARG A 377 14.61 4.68 -17.32
CA ARG A 377 16.02 4.88 -17.01
C ARG A 377 16.93 4.55 -18.20
N ALA A 378 16.67 3.42 -18.86
CA ALA A 378 17.46 3.00 -20.03
C ALA A 378 17.35 4.03 -21.16
N LYS A 379 16.13 4.50 -21.47
CA LYS A 379 15.90 5.55 -22.47
C LYS A 379 16.50 6.90 -22.08
N ALA A 380 16.48 7.27 -20.80
CA ALA A 380 17.08 8.52 -20.33
C ALA A 380 18.61 8.52 -20.45
N LEU A 381 19.26 7.38 -20.21
CA LEU A 381 20.71 7.21 -20.35
C LEU A 381 21.14 6.99 -21.80
N HIS A 382 20.30 6.34 -22.61
CA HIS A 382 20.56 5.97 -24.00
C HIS A 382 19.39 6.41 -24.90
N PRO A 383 19.26 7.72 -25.20
CA PRO A 383 18.12 8.25 -25.95
C PRO A 383 18.07 7.77 -27.41
N SER A 384 19.22 7.39 -27.97
CA SER A 384 19.36 6.99 -29.37
C SER A 384 19.12 5.50 -29.63
N ASP A 385 18.95 4.68 -28.57
CA ASP A 385 18.74 3.23 -28.71
C ASP A 385 17.23 2.89 -28.61
N PRO A 386 16.54 2.62 -29.73
CA PRO A 386 15.13 2.30 -29.74
C PRO A 386 14.82 0.93 -29.12
N GLN A 387 15.82 0.06 -28.95
CA GLN A 387 15.68 -1.31 -28.45
C GLN A 387 16.31 -1.53 -27.09
N ALA A 388 16.61 -0.47 -26.32
CA ALA A 388 17.14 -0.57 -24.97
C ALA A 388 16.18 -1.37 -24.05
N ARG A 389 16.25 -2.70 -24.13
CA ARG A 389 15.54 -3.62 -23.28
C ARG A 389 16.17 -3.48 -21.90
N PRO A 390 15.37 -3.42 -20.83
CA PRO A 390 15.94 -3.49 -19.50
C PRO A 390 16.72 -4.80 -19.38
N ALA A 391 17.99 -4.74 -18.98
CA ALA A 391 18.70 -5.92 -18.53
C ALA A 391 17.86 -6.62 -17.43
N PRO A 392 17.80 -7.97 -17.42
CA PRO A 392 16.93 -8.73 -16.52
C PRO A 392 17.08 -8.35 -15.04
#